data_AF-A0A1Y3E9Y9-F1
#
_entry.id   AF-A0A1Y3E9Y9-F1
#
_cell.length_a   1.000
_cell.length_b   1.000
_cell.length_c   1.000
_cell.angle_alpha   90.00
_cell.angle_beta   90.00
_cell.angle_gamma   90.00
#
_symmetry.space_group_name_H-M   'P 1'
#
loop_
_entity.id
_entity.type
_entity.pdbx_description
1 polymer ?
#
loop_
_entity_poly.entity_id
_entity_poly.type
_entity_poly.pdbx_seq_one_letter_code
_entity_poly.pdbx_strand_id
1 'polypeptide(L)'
;MSSVNDSRYLYDIQKKMEAMLKYQKPAERDQKLLQYYIDQLFTLPCFRTTVVPPPGFGIFARYVRELHIPIPGYPYNMKMRLTGPRGSTIKRMEDFCQCSINVHPVKYDHVVVYIACVDYVNVSRWKVDLAEKCIMEVLRIPANGRDIVYQMQMAELAVRNGTYE
;
A
#
# COMPACT_ATOMS: atom_id res chain seq x y z
N MET A 1 8.92 -4.25 -24.19
CA MET A 1 7.61 -4.06 -24.86
C MET A 1 6.44 -3.87 -23.88
N SER A 2 6.65 -3.80 -22.55
CA SER A 2 5.54 -3.74 -21.57
C SER A 2 5.13 -2.35 -21.07
N SER A 3 5.96 -1.30 -21.18
CA SER A 3 5.67 0.00 -20.54
C SER A 3 4.59 0.84 -21.25
N VAL A 4 4.47 0.74 -22.58
CA VAL A 4 3.53 1.56 -23.37
C VAL A 4 2.10 1.02 -23.28
N ASN A 5 1.93 -0.30 -23.26
CA ASN A 5 0.61 -0.93 -23.10
C ASN A 5 0.04 -0.70 -21.70
N ASP A 6 0.89 -0.70 -20.67
CA ASP A 6 0.46 -0.43 -19.30
C ASP A 6 0.04 1.04 -19.13
N SER A 7 0.78 1.98 -19.73
CA SER A 7 0.42 3.42 -19.69
C SER A 7 -0.90 3.72 -20.40
N ARG A 8 -1.17 3.12 -21.57
CA ARG A 8 -2.44 3.34 -22.29
C ARG A 8 -3.62 2.71 -21.55
N TYR A 9 -3.42 1.51 -21.01
CA TYR A 9 -4.42 0.81 -20.23
C TYR A 9 -4.81 1.58 -18.95
N LEU A 10 -3.84 2.09 -18.19
CA LEU A 10 -4.11 2.91 -17.01
C LEU A 10 -4.80 4.22 -17.37
N TYR A 11 -4.45 4.83 -18.50
CA TYR A 11 -5.14 6.03 -19.00
C TYR A 11 -6.61 5.75 -19.35
N ASP A 12 -6.90 4.62 -19.98
CA ASP A 12 -8.28 4.22 -20.30
C ASP A 12 -9.08 3.93 -19.02
N ILE A 13 -8.46 3.33 -18.00
CA ILE A 13 -9.08 3.13 -16.68
C ILE A 13 -9.37 4.48 -16.02
N GLN A 14 -8.42 5.41 -16.05
CA GLN A 14 -8.59 6.74 -15.49
C GLN A 14 -9.81 7.45 -16.11
N LYS A 15 -9.93 7.45 -17.44
CA LYS A 15 -11.09 8.02 -18.13
C LYS A 15 -12.41 7.39 -17.72
N LYS A 16 -12.45 6.05 -17.58
CA LYS A 16 -13.66 5.33 -17.16
C LYS A 16 -14.05 5.68 -15.73
N MET A 17 -13.07 5.82 -14.84
CA MET A 17 -13.29 6.25 -13.46
C MET A 17 -13.81 7.69 -13.42
N GLU A 18 -13.18 8.63 -14.13
CA GLU A 18 -13.61 10.03 -14.21
C GLU A 18 -15.04 10.15 -14.74
N ALA A 19 -15.38 9.40 -15.80
CA ALA A 19 -16.75 9.35 -16.32
C ALA A 19 -17.74 8.81 -15.28
N MET A 20 -17.40 7.75 -14.56
CA MET A 20 -18.21 7.23 -13.47
C MET A 20 -18.43 8.28 -12.38
N LEU A 21 -17.37 9.00 -11.97
CA LEU A 21 -17.47 10.02 -10.92
C LEU A 21 -18.30 11.23 -11.35
N LYS A 22 -18.18 11.65 -12.61
CA LYS A 22 -18.86 12.82 -13.18
C LYS A 22 -20.36 12.58 -13.41
N TYR A 23 -20.72 11.41 -13.94
CA TYR A 23 -22.07 11.17 -14.44
C TYR A 23 -22.94 10.31 -13.52
N GLN A 24 -22.36 9.59 -12.55
CA GLN A 24 -23.13 8.72 -11.63
C GLN A 24 -23.12 9.28 -10.21
N LYS A 25 -24.30 9.31 -9.58
CA LYS A 25 -24.42 9.67 -8.16
C LYS A 25 -23.77 8.59 -7.28
N PRO A 26 -23.25 8.93 -6.08
CA PRO A 26 -22.60 7.96 -5.21
C PRO A 26 -23.42 6.68 -4.93
N ALA A 27 -24.75 6.80 -4.83
CA ALA A 27 -25.65 5.67 -4.59
C ALA A 27 -25.84 4.73 -5.81
N GLU A 28 -25.55 5.21 -7.02
CA GLU A 28 -25.73 4.46 -8.28
C GLU A 28 -24.43 3.79 -8.74
N ARG A 29 -23.29 4.18 -8.16
CA ARG A 29 -21.98 3.67 -8.56
C ARG A 29 -21.84 2.20 -8.17
N ASP A 30 -21.43 1.39 -9.13
CA ASP A 30 -20.94 0.05 -8.86
C ASP A 30 -19.67 0.14 -8.00
N GLN A 31 -19.82 -0.18 -6.72
CA GLN A 31 -18.75 -0.11 -5.72
C GLN A 31 -17.62 -1.09 -6.02
N LYS A 32 -17.91 -2.25 -6.63
CA LYS A 32 -16.86 -3.22 -7.01
C LYS A 32 -16.03 -2.68 -8.16
N LEU A 33 -16.69 -2.09 -9.16
CA LEU A 33 -16.00 -1.50 -10.29
C LEU A 33 -15.19 -0.26 -9.88
N LEU A 34 -15.72 0.60 -9.02
CA LEU A 34 -14.98 1.73 -8.45
C LEU A 34 -13.76 1.25 -7.66
N GLN A 35 -13.91 0.21 -6.84
CA GLN A 35 -12.80 -0.35 -6.07
C GLN A 35 -11.73 -0.93 -7.01
N TYR A 36 -12.12 -1.61 -8.09
CA TYR A 36 -11.19 -2.05 -9.13
C TYR A 36 -10.42 -0.89 -9.76
N TYR A 37 -11.08 0.22 -10.14
CA TYR A 37 -10.37 1.39 -10.67
C TYR A 37 -9.39 1.98 -9.66
N ILE A 38 -9.80 2.07 -8.40
CA ILE A 38 -8.95 2.53 -7.31
C ILE A 38 -7.72 1.63 -7.16
N ASP A 39 -7.89 0.31 -7.23
CA ASP A 39 -6.79 -0.66 -7.13
C ASP A 39 -5.81 -0.54 -8.31
N GLN A 40 -6.29 -0.32 -9.53
CA GLN A 40 -5.41 -0.17 -10.68
C GLN A 40 -4.63 1.16 -10.68
N LEU A 41 -5.28 2.26 -10.27
CA LEU A 41 -4.71 3.61 -10.37
C LEU A 41 -3.86 3.99 -9.16
N PHE A 42 -4.28 3.67 -7.95
CA PHE A 42 -3.68 4.18 -6.71
C PHE A 42 -2.81 3.18 -5.95
N THR A 43 -2.58 1.98 -6.51
CA THR A 43 -1.56 1.06 -5.96
C THR A 43 -0.17 1.67 -6.13
N LEU A 44 0.57 1.80 -5.03
CA LEU A 44 1.93 2.34 -5.02
C LEU A 44 2.85 1.51 -5.95
N PRO A 45 3.78 2.16 -6.68
CA PRO A 45 4.65 1.46 -7.63
C PRO A 45 5.43 0.28 -7.02
N CYS A 46 5.87 0.40 -5.77
CA CYS A 46 6.59 -0.65 -5.06
C CYS A 46 5.77 -1.92 -4.80
N PHE A 47 4.43 -1.86 -4.92
CA PHE A 47 3.55 -3.03 -4.78
C PHE A 47 3.15 -3.65 -6.12
N ARG A 48 3.56 -3.07 -7.25
CA ARG A 48 3.20 -3.58 -8.59
C ARG A 48 4.19 -4.62 -9.14
N THR A 49 5.32 -4.81 -8.47
CA THR A 49 6.37 -5.73 -8.92
C THR A 49 6.02 -7.17 -8.57
N THR A 50 6.42 -8.13 -9.40
CA THR A 50 6.33 -9.54 -8.99
C THR A 50 7.49 -9.86 -8.05
N VAL A 51 7.17 -10.47 -6.92
CA VAL A 51 8.15 -10.96 -5.95
C VAL A 51 8.01 -12.46 -5.84
N VAL A 52 9.13 -13.18 -5.88
CA VAL A 52 9.15 -14.65 -5.83
C VAL A 52 9.89 -15.07 -4.56
N PRO A 53 9.22 -15.75 -3.61
CA PRO A 53 9.89 -16.25 -2.42
C PRO A 53 10.86 -17.39 -2.76
N PRO A 54 11.87 -17.65 -1.90
CA PRO A 54 12.69 -18.85 -2.04
C PRO A 54 11.83 -20.13 -1.87
N PRO A 55 12.30 -21.30 -2.34
CA PRO A 55 11.64 -22.57 -2.05
C PRO A 55 11.52 -22.80 -0.54
N GLY A 56 10.36 -23.28 -0.11
CA GLY A 56 10.09 -23.60 1.30
C GLY A 56 11.01 -24.71 1.80
N PHE A 57 11.64 -24.50 2.95
CA PHE A 57 12.51 -25.49 3.58
C PHE A 57 12.41 -25.44 5.10
N GLY A 58 12.44 -26.61 5.73
CA GLY A 58 12.45 -26.75 7.19
C GLY A 58 11.06 -26.71 7.81
N ILE A 59 10.93 -26.05 8.96
CA ILE A 59 9.72 -26.05 9.79
C ILE A 59 8.71 -25.04 9.24
N PHE A 60 7.44 -25.44 9.21
CA PHE A 60 6.31 -24.56 8.94
C PHE A 60 5.82 -23.94 10.26
N ALA A 61 5.97 -22.63 10.44
CA ALA A 61 5.66 -21.95 11.68
C ALA A 61 5.25 -20.50 11.48
N ARG A 62 4.60 -19.92 12.51
CA ARG A 62 4.35 -18.48 12.57
C ARG A 62 5.64 -17.75 12.96
N TYR A 63 6.09 -16.85 12.10
CA TYR A 63 7.16 -15.90 12.39
C TYR A 63 6.57 -14.51 12.61
N VAL A 64 7.04 -13.81 13.64
CA VAL A 64 6.60 -12.45 14.01
C VAL A 64 7.83 -11.58 14.20
N ARG A 65 7.78 -10.36 13.65
CA ARG A 65 8.75 -9.30 13.91
C ARG A 65 8.04 -8.06 14.42
N GLU A 66 8.61 -7.47 15.47
CA GLU A 66 8.24 -6.16 15.99
C GLU A 66 9.25 -5.13 15.49
N LEU A 67 8.76 -4.06 14.86
CA LEU A 67 9.57 -2.94 14.39
C LEU A 67 9.27 -1.70 15.23
N HIS A 68 10.32 -1.06 15.74
CA HIS A 68 10.25 0.24 16.39
C HIS A 68 10.83 1.29 15.46
N ILE A 69 9.97 2.15 14.91
CA ILE A 69 10.38 3.16 13.94
C ILE A 69 10.35 4.52 14.63
N PRO A 70 11.51 5.19 14.79
CA PRO A 70 11.56 6.50 15.44
C PRO A 70 10.80 7.54 14.61
N ILE A 71 10.22 8.54 15.26
CA ILE A 71 9.57 9.68 14.59
C ILE A 71 10.62 10.62 13.97
N PRO A 72 11.75 10.96 14.62
CA PRO A 72 12.79 11.78 14.00
C PRO A 72 13.29 11.17 12.69
N GLY A 73 13.30 11.97 11.62
CA GLY A 73 13.68 11.53 10.27
C GLY A 73 12.54 10.95 9.44
N TYR A 74 11.31 10.89 9.97
CA TYR A 74 10.12 10.38 9.29
C TYR A 74 8.93 11.36 9.33
N PRO A 75 7.89 11.16 8.49
CA PRO A 75 6.71 12.02 8.48
C PRO A 75 5.97 12.00 9.82
N TYR A 76 5.55 13.15 10.34
CA TYR A 76 4.80 13.22 11.62
C TYR A 76 3.52 12.35 11.62
N ASN A 77 2.92 12.14 10.44
CA ASN A 77 1.72 11.34 10.24
C ASN A 77 1.98 9.87 9.86
N MET A 78 3.08 9.25 10.34
CA MET A 78 3.50 7.88 9.98
C MET A 78 2.36 6.87 9.95
N LYS A 79 1.53 6.82 11.00
CA LYS A 79 0.40 5.88 11.07
C LYS A 79 -0.58 6.07 9.91
N MET A 80 -1.01 7.30 9.67
CA MET A 80 -1.94 7.61 8.57
C MET A 80 -1.32 7.29 7.21
N ARG A 81 -0.02 7.55 7.07
CA ARG A 81 0.75 7.26 5.85
C ARG A 81 0.90 5.76 5.59
N LEU A 82 1.16 4.96 6.63
CA LEU A 82 1.22 3.50 6.50
C LEU A 82 -0.15 2.88 6.21
N THR A 83 -1.18 3.34 6.92
CA THR A 83 -2.55 2.84 6.77
C THR A 83 -3.14 3.24 5.41
N GLY A 84 -2.95 4.49 5.00
CA GLY A 84 -3.55 5.07 3.80
C GLY A 84 -5.07 5.28 3.90
N PRO A 85 -5.69 5.81 2.84
CA PRO A 85 -7.12 6.10 2.80
C PRO A 85 -7.97 4.86 3.10
N ARG A 86 -8.75 4.90 4.19
CA ARG A 86 -9.59 3.77 4.65
C ARG A 86 -8.83 2.44 4.79
N GLY A 87 -7.52 2.46 5.08
CA GLY A 87 -6.70 1.25 5.22
C GLY A 87 -6.20 0.64 3.91
N SER A 88 -6.34 1.36 2.79
CA SER A 88 -6.04 0.83 1.46
C SER A 88 -4.55 0.54 1.22
N THR A 89 -3.64 1.30 1.85
CA THR A 89 -2.19 1.16 1.65
C THR A 89 -1.67 -0.04 2.43
N ILE A 90 -2.05 -0.15 3.70
CA ILE A 90 -1.62 -1.28 4.53
C ILE A 90 -2.16 -2.60 3.98
N LYS A 91 -3.42 -2.64 3.53
CA LYS A 91 -4.02 -3.84 2.94
C LYS A 91 -3.30 -4.30 1.68
N ARG A 92 -2.96 -3.38 0.77
CA ARG A 92 -2.17 -3.71 -0.43
C ARG A 92 -0.76 -4.18 -0.08
N MET A 93 -0.16 -3.62 0.97
CA MET A 93 1.14 -4.06 1.46
C MET A 93 1.06 -5.48 2.05
N GLU A 94 0.02 -5.79 2.82
CA GLU A 94 -0.27 -7.13 3.34
C GLU A 94 -0.44 -8.14 2.20
N ASP A 95 -1.24 -7.79 1.18
CA ASP A 95 -1.47 -8.62 0.00
C ASP A 95 -0.16 -8.82 -0.80
N PHE A 96 0.64 -7.78 -0.97
CA PHE A 96 1.92 -7.85 -1.68
C PHE A 96 2.95 -8.73 -0.95
N CYS A 97 3.06 -8.56 0.37
CA CYS A 97 4.05 -9.27 1.18
C CYS A 97 3.57 -10.65 1.66
N GLN A 98 2.28 -10.96 1.51
CA GLN A 98 1.64 -12.15 2.07
C GLN A 98 1.89 -12.24 3.59
N CYS A 99 1.70 -11.12 4.28
CA CYS A 99 1.93 -10.93 5.71
C CYS A 99 0.73 -10.23 6.35
N SER A 100 0.52 -10.42 7.66
CA SER A 100 -0.33 -9.55 8.47
C SER A 100 0.52 -8.42 9.05
N ILE A 101 0.07 -7.17 8.92
CA ILE A 101 0.80 -5.98 9.34
C ILE A 101 -0.10 -5.11 10.22
N ASN A 102 0.25 -4.98 11.50
CA ASN A 102 -0.51 -4.21 12.48
C ASN A 102 0.28 -3.00 12.95
N VAL A 103 -0.21 -1.80 12.62
CA VAL A 103 0.40 -0.53 13.00
C VAL A 103 -0.24 -0.02 14.29
N HIS A 104 0.51 -0.03 15.39
CA HIS A 104 0.03 0.46 16.67
C HIS A 104 0.03 2.00 16.73
N PRO A 105 -0.76 2.59 17.65
CA PRO A 105 -0.67 4.02 17.93
C PRO A 105 0.76 4.43 18.26
N VAL A 106 1.14 5.63 17.82
CA VAL A 106 2.41 6.27 18.15
C VAL A 106 2.54 6.35 19.68
N LYS A 107 3.66 5.88 20.23
CA LYS A 107 3.99 6.06 21.65
C LYS A 107 5.22 6.94 21.73
N TYR A 108 5.07 8.12 22.35
CA TYR A 108 6.15 9.08 22.58
C TYR A 108 6.89 9.49 21.30
N ASP A 109 7.97 8.78 20.98
CA ASP A 109 8.96 9.07 19.96
C ASP A 109 9.06 8.01 18.86
N HIS A 110 8.20 6.98 18.86
CA HIS A 110 8.22 5.92 17.84
C HIS A 110 6.84 5.34 17.50
N VAL A 111 6.75 4.71 16.33
CA VAL A 111 5.64 3.85 15.90
C VAL A 111 6.07 2.39 16.01
N VAL A 112 5.20 1.57 16.59
CA VAL A 112 5.39 0.11 16.65
C VAL A 112 4.58 -0.54 15.54
N VAL A 113 5.24 -1.41 14.77
CA VAL A 113 4.59 -2.22 13.72
C VAL A 113 4.88 -3.69 13.97
N TYR A 114 3.84 -4.51 14.08
CA TYR A 114 3.96 -5.96 14.12
C TYR A 114 3.73 -6.54 12.74
N ILE A 115 4.68 -7.34 12.27
CA ILE A 115 4.60 -8.08 11.01
C ILE A 115 4.59 -9.57 11.34
N ALA A 116 3.62 -10.30 10.81
CA ALA A 116 3.52 -11.74 11.02
C ALA A 116 3.27 -12.49 9.71
N CYS A 117 3.92 -13.63 9.56
CA CYS A 117 3.72 -14.53 8.43
C CYS A 117 3.74 -15.99 8.90
N VAL A 118 2.87 -16.83 8.35
CA VAL A 118 2.85 -18.26 8.60
C VAL A 118 3.28 -18.96 7.32
N ASP A 119 4.47 -19.55 7.35
CA ASP A 119 5.06 -20.25 6.20
C ASP A 119 6.23 -21.14 6.69
N TYR A 120 6.97 -21.75 5.78
CA TYR A 120 8.31 -22.25 6.09
C TYR A 120 9.18 -21.13 6.66
N VAL A 121 9.96 -21.40 7.71
CA VAL A 121 10.73 -20.37 8.45
C VAL A 121 11.61 -19.51 7.54
N ASN A 122 12.21 -20.09 6.49
CA ASN A 122 13.00 -19.32 5.54
C ASN A 122 12.14 -18.39 4.66
N VAL A 123 10.96 -18.83 4.24
CA VAL A 123 10.01 -18.06 3.44
C VAL A 123 9.35 -16.96 4.26
N SER A 124 8.89 -17.28 5.48
CA SER A 124 8.24 -16.30 6.36
C SER A 124 9.19 -15.19 6.78
N ARG A 125 10.46 -15.50 7.05
CA ARG A 125 11.50 -14.47 7.28
C ARG A 125 11.69 -13.58 6.06
N TRP A 126 11.82 -14.16 4.88
CA TRP A 126 11.97 -13.40 3.64
C TRP A 126 10.77 -12.48 3.36
N LYS A 127 9.54 -12.97 3.58
CA LYS A 127 8.30 -12.19 3.42
C LYS A 127 8.22 -11.04 4.44
N VAL A 128 8.64 -11.29 5.69
CA VAL A 128 8.71 -10.25 6.73
C VAL A 128 9.79 -9.20 6.41
N ASP A 129 10.96 -9.61 5.90
CA ASP A 129 12.00 -8.68 5.45
C ASP A 129 11.51 -7.82 4.27
N LEU A 130 10.72 -8.40 3.36
CA LEU A 130 10.08 -7.65 2.27
C LEU A 130 9.09 -6.62 2.82
N ALA A 131 8.23 -7.01 3.77
CA ALA A 131 7.27 -6.11 4.39
C ALA A 131 7.96 -4.95 5.12
N GLU A 132 9.06 -5.20 5.83
CA GLU A 132 9.87 -4.16 6.45
C GLU A 132 10.42 -3.18 5.41
N LYS A 133 10.98 -3.65 4.30
CA LYS A 133 11.43 -2.78 3.20
C LYS A 133 10.30 -1.92 2.63
N CYS A 134 9.11 -2.51 2.46
CA CYS A 134 7.92 -1.78 2.00
C CYS A 134 7.49 -0.69 2.97
N ILE A 135 7.48 -0.97 4.28
CA ILE A 135 7.18 0.01 5.33
C ILE A 135 8.14 1.19 5.25
N MET A 136 9.44 0.91 5.15
CA MET A 136 10.47 1.95 5.09
C MET A 136 10.36 2.80 3.83
N GLU A 137 10.06 2.18 2.67
CA GLU A 137 9.86 2.94 1.42
C GLU A 137 8.60 3.81 1.48
N VAL A 138 7.49 3.31 2.06
CA VAL A 138 6.28 4.11 2.26
C VAL A 138 6.56 5.31 3.16
N LEU A 139 7.37 5.14 4.20
CA LEU A 139 7.68 6.19 5.17
C LEU A 139 8.77 7.17 4.70
N ARG A 140 9.53 6.85 3.65
CA ARG A 140 10.60 7.70 3.14
C ARG A 140 10.06 9.06 2.68
N ILE A 141 10.70 10.15 3.13
CA ILE A 141 10.45 11.51 2.63
C ILE A 141 11.42 11.77 1.47
N PRO A 142 10.94 11.98 0.24
CA PRO A 142 11.83 12.28 -0.88
C PRO A 142 12.45 13.68 -0.76
N ALA A 143 13.78 13.78 -0.87
CA ALA A 143 14.50 15.06 -0.80
C ALA A 143 14.14 16.03 -1.95
N ASN A 144 13.60 15.53 -3.06
CA ASN A 144 13.18 16.32 -4.22
C ASN A 144 11.77 16.94 -4.06
N GLY A 145 11.12 16.77 -2.90
CA GLY A 145 9.78 17.27 -2.61
C GLY A 145 8.65 16.54 -3.34
N ARG A 146 8.95 15.55 -4.20
CA ARG A 146 7.93 14.77 -4.93
C ARG A 146 7.52 13.55 -4.14
N ASP A 147 6.61 13.77 -3.20
CA ASP A 147 6.06 12.71 -2.36
C ASP A 147 4.93 11.94 -3.07
N ILE A 148 5.32 10.93 -3.86
CA ILE A 148 4.38 10.10 -4.64
C ILE A 148 3.39 9.38 -3.72
N VAL A 149 3.83 8.92 -2.54
CA VAL A 149 2.96 8.23 -1.58
C VAL A 149 1.86 9.17 -1.12
N TYR A 150 2.23 10.37 -0.68
CA TYR A 150 1.25 11.38 -0.27
C TYR A 150 0.30 11.75 -1.42
N GLN A 151 0.83 12.00 -2.62
CA GLN A 151 0.02 12.36 -3.79
C GLN A 151 -1.00 11.27 -4.15
N MET A 152 -0.57 10.01 -4.22
CA MET A 152 -1.46 8.89 -4.52
C MET A 152 -2.54 8.69 -3.45
N GLN A 153 -2.17 8.81 -2.17
CA GLN A 153 -3.11 8.68 -1.07
C GLN A 153 -4.14 9.83 -1.05
N MET A 154 -3.72 11.08 -1.29
CA MET A 154 -4.66 12.20 -1.36
C MET A 154 -5.61 12.08 -2.55
N ALA A 155 -5.10 11.67 -3.72
CA ALA A 155 -5.93 11.43 -4.90
C ALA A 155 -6.95 10.29 -4.68
N GLU A 156 -6.53 9.16 -4.09
CA GLU A 156 -7.44 8.08 -3.72
C GLU A 156 -8.51 8.56 -2.72
N LEU A 157 -8.12 9.35 -1.72
CA LEU A 157 -9.05 9.89 -0.73
C LEU A 157 -10.09 10.81 -1.38
N ALA A 158 -9.68 11.67 -2.31
CA ALA A 158 -10.59 12.56 -3.05
C ALA A 158 -11.61 11.76 -3.88
N VAL A 159 -11.16 10.71 -4.59
CA VAL A 159 -12.05 9.79 -5.32
C VAL A 159 -13.05 9.12 -4.36
N ARG A 160 -12.57 8.63 -3.22
CA ARG A 160 -13.39 7.95 -2.21
C ARG A 160 -14.40 8.85 -1.51
N ASN A 161 -14.10 10.14 -1.41
CA ASN A 161 -14.99 11.15 -0.82
C ASN A 161 -15.88 11.83 -1.86
N GLY A 162 -15.62 11.62 -3.16
CA GLY A 162 -16.34 12.30 -4.24
C GLY A 162 -15.96 13.77 -4.38
N THR A 163 -14.82 14.19 -3.86
CA THR A 163 -14.26 15.55 -3.95
C THR A 163 -13.12 15.62 -4.96
N TYR A 164 -13.09 14.69 -5.91
CA TYR A 164 -12.12 14.67 -6.98
C TYR A 164 -12.52 15.72 -8.01
N GLU A 165 -11.68 16.73 -8.19
CA GLU A 165 -11.85 17.83 -9.16
C GLU A 165 -11.17 17.51 -10.50
#